data_AF-A0A2B4D1Q0-F1
#
_entry.id   AF-A0A2B4D1Q0-F1
#
_cell.length_a   1.000
_cell.length_b   1.000
_cell.length_c   1.000
_cell.angle_alpha   90.00
_cell.angle_beta   90.00
_cell.angle_gamma   90.00
#
_symmetry.space_group_name_H-M   'P 1'
#
loop_
_entity.id
_entity.type
_entity.pdbx_description
1 polymer ?
#
loop_
_entity_poly.entity_id
_entity_poly.type
_entity_poly.pdbx_seq_one_letter_code
_entity_poly.pdbx_strand_id
1 'polypeptide(L)'
;MFTIENYRNSLIKGLEAKSSDLIERLKATTHLNYYKEIDLLDFTVFVQSFELSIVMFSMDGEANEVFYEGTEEAIFSGSYDVMDDITYFTFSSEESDEFWDFYEKNDAKLSELETKVIVEWFATCWNKAGGMNVTLPSYVSFHDDNECYDLHNGKWISDGDRWFD
;
A
#
# COMPACT_ATOMS: atom_id res chain seq x y z
N MET A 1 2.32 -13.14 26.91
CA MET A 1 3.59 -13.37 26.18
C MET A 1 3.40 -13.25 24.68
N PHE A 2 3.85 -12.10 24.18
CA PHE A 2 3.94 -11.82 22.76
C PHE A 2 5.01 -12.69 22.10
N THR A 3 4.68 -13.18 20.90
CA THR A 3 5.59 -13.91 20.01
C THR A 3 5.44 -13.33 18.61
N ILE A 4 6.46 -13.48 17.78
CA ILE A 4 6.41 -13.03 16.37
C ILE A 4 5.25 -13.70 15.63
N GLU A 5 4.97 -14.98 15.91
CA GLU A 5 3.85 -15.71 15.30
C GLU A 5 2.48 -15.16 15.73
N ASN A 6 2.28 -14.91 17.03
CA ASN A 6 1.02 -14.34 17.51
C ASN A 6 0.82 -12.92 16.96
N TYR A 7 1.88 -12.14 16.90
CA TYR A 7 1.87 -10.81 16.30
C TYR A 7 1.47 -10.87 14.83
N ARG A 8 2.15 -11.70 14.03
CA ARG A 8 1.83 -11.94 12.61
C ARG A 8 0.36 -12.29 12.39
N ASN A 9 -0.18 -13.22 13.18
CA ASN A 9 -1.55 -13.69 13.02
C ASN A 9 -2.57 -12.58 13.35
N SER A 10 -2.30 -11.76 14.36
CA SER A 10 -3.14 -10.61 14.70
C SER A 10 -3.10 -9.54 13.61
N LEU A 11 -1.92 -9.23 13.08
CA LEU A 11 -1.73 -8.32 11.95
C LEU A 11 -2.54 -8.78 10.72
N ILE A 12 -2.38 -10.03 10.30
CA ILE A 12 -3.12 -10.62 9.16
C ILE A 12 -4.62 -10.47 9.38
N LYS A 13 -5.12 -10.85 10.56
CA LYS A 13 -6.55 -10.78 10.89
C LYS A 13 -7.08 -9.34 10.82
N GLY A 14 -6.32 -8.37 11.31
CA GLY A 14 -6.70 -6.96 11.28
C GLY A 14 -6.80 -6.41 9.87
N LEU A 15 -5.80 -6.69 9.02
CA LEU A 15 -5.81 -6.32 7.60
C LEU A 15 -6.92 -7.04 6.82
N GLU A 16 -7.10 -8.34 7.06
CA GLU A 16 -8.14 -9.14 6.40
C GLU A 16 -9.54 -8.54 6.63
N ALA A 17 -9.81 -8.04 7.84
CA ALA A 17 -11.06 -7.37 8.18
C ALA A 17 -11.32 -6.09 7.37
N LYS A 18 -10.29 -5.49 6.77
CA LYS A 18 -10.36 -4.29 5.92
C LYS A 18 -10.40 -4.60 4.42
N SER A 19 -10.19 -5.85 4.03
CA SER A 19 -10.05 -6.25 2.61
C SER A 19 -11.26 -5.88 1.75
N SER A 20 -12.48 -5.98 2.27
CA SER A 20 -13.68 -5.68 1.46
C SER A 20 -13.72 -4.20 1.06
N ASP A 21 -13.39 -3.30 1.98
CA ASP A 21 -13.31 -1.86 1.74
C ASP A 21 -12.16 -1.54 0.78
N LEU A 22 -10.96 -2.09 1.02
CA LEU A 22 -9.82 -1.91 0.11
C LEU A 22 -10.14 -2.39 -1.31
N ILE A 23 -10.77 -3.55 -1.47
CA ILE A 23 -11.16 -4.08 -2.80
C ILE A 23 -12.15 -3.16 -3.49
N GLU A 24 -13.13 -2.60 -2.78
CA GLU A 24 -14.11 -1.67 -3.36
C GLU A 24 -13.45 -0.38 -3.86
N ARG A 25 -12.51 0.16 -3.08
CA ARG A 25 -11.80 1.39 -3.43
C ARG A 25 -10.78 1.19 -4.55
N LEU A 26 -10.05 0.07 -4.53
CA LEU A 26 -9.18 -0.30 -5.66
C LEU A 26 -10.00 -0.55 -6.94
N LYS A 27 -11.23 -1.07 -6.86
CA LYS A 27 -12.09 -1.13 -8.06
C LYS A 27 -12.38 0.25 -8.62
N ALA A 28 -12.55 1.27 -7.78
CA ALA A 28 -12.74 2.63 -8.28
C ALA A 28 -11.53 3.09 -9.10
N THR A 29 -10.30 2.81 -8.62
CA THR A 29 -9.08 3.19 -9.34
C THR A 29 -8.93 2.47 -10.67
N THR A 30 -9.26 1.18 -10.76
CA THR A 30 -9.16 0.42 -12.02
C THR A 30 -10.09 0.90 -13.14
N HIS A 31 -11.09 1.74 -12.83
CA HIS A 31 -12.05 2.29 -13.80
C HIS A 31 -11.84 3.79 -14.07
N LEU A 32 -10.78 4.41 -13.52
CA LEU A 32 -10.47 5.81 -13.79
C LEU A 32 -10.05 6.00 -15.25
N ASN A 33 -10.52 7.10 -15.85
CA ASN A 33 -10.09 7.52 -17.17
C ASN A 33 -8.81 8.35 -17.05
N TYR A 34 -7.68 7.66 -16.95
CA TYR A 34 -6.37 8.26 -16.72
C TYR A 34 -5.95 9.21 -17.84
N TYR A 35 -5.40 10.35 -17.45
CA TYR A 35 -4.74 11.26 -18.38
C TYR A 35 -3.58 10.56 -19.11
N LYS A 36 -3.46 10.83 -20.41
CA LYS A 36 -2.49 10.16 -21.30
C LYS A 36 -1.01 10.39 -20.97
N GLU A 37 -0.70 11.39 -20.15
CA GLU A 37 0.67 11.73 -19.74
C GLU A 37 1.06 11.04 -18.42
N ILE A 38 0.17 10.20 -17.87
CA ILE A 38 0.48 9.33 -16.74
C ILE A 38 1.19 8.10 -17.28
N ASP A 39 2.38 7.84 -16.77
CA ASP A 39 3.20 6.68 -17.13
C ASP A 39 3.00 5.52 -16.15
N LEU A 40 2.74 5.78 -14.86
CA LEU A 40 2.50 4.73 -13.86
C LEU A 40 1.59 5.16 -12.71
N LEU A 41 1.13 4.16 -11.94
CA LEU A 41 0.41 4.32 -10.67
C LEU A 41 1.30 3.88 -9.51
N ASP A 42 1.50 4.77 -8.54
CA ASP A 42 2.23 4.48 -7.30
C ASP A 42 1.28 4.47 -6.11
N PHE A 43 1.07 3.31 -5.51
CA PHE A 43 0.30 3.16 -4.28
C PHE A 43 1.26 3.25 -3.09
N THR A 44 1.33 4.40 -2.44
CA THR A 44 2.17 4.60 -1.27
C THR A 44 1.41 4.29 0.02
N VAL A 45 1.96 3.38 0.81
CA VAL A 45 1.49 3.05 2.15
C VAL A 45 2.19 3.93 3.17
N PHE A 46 1.42 4.63 3.98
CA PHE A 46 1.91 5.40 5.12
C PHE A 46 1.55 4.66 6.39
N VAL A 47 2.55 4.29 7.18
CA VAL A 47 2.35 3.60 8.46
C VAL A 47 2.66 4.54 9.61
N GLN A 48 1.75 4.64 10.57
CA GLN A 48 1.96 5.35 11.82
C GLN A 48 1.55 4.46 12.99
N SER A 49 2.54 3.94 13.73
CA SER A 49 2.35 2.94 14.79
C SER A 49 1.63 1.68 14.26
N PHE A 50 0.30 1.61 14.41
CA PHE A 50 -0.54 0.46 14.01
C PHE A 50 -1.73 0.88 13.15
N GLU A 51 -1.62 2.07 12.59
CA GLU A 51 -2.55 2.64 11.61
C GLU A 51 -1.83 2.74 10.28
N LEU A 52 -2.59 2.56 9.20
CA LEU A 52 -2.09 2.81 7.86
C LEU A 52 -3.08 3.60 7.03
N SER A 53 -2.54 4.42 6.13
CA SER A 53 -3.26 5.03 5.02
C SER A 53 -2.58 4.64 3.71
N ILE A 54 -3.35 4.71 2.62
CA ILE A 54 -2.87 4.35 1.28
C ILE A 54 -3.33 5.42 0.32
N VAL A 55 -2.39 6.04 -0.38
CA VAL A 55 -2.65 7.02 -1.42
C VAL A 55 -2.12 6.47 -2.74
N MET A 56 -2.93 6.56 -3.80
CA MET A 56 -2.46 6.32 -5.15
C MET A 56 -2.05 7.65 -5.77
N PHE A 57 -0.84 7.74 -6.30
CA PHE A 57 -0.36 8.85 -7.12
C PHE A 57 -0.27 8.43 -8.58
N SER A 58 -0.72 9.30 -9.49
CA SER A 58 -0.44 9.15 -10.91
C SER A 58 0.84 9.89 -11.28
N MET A 59 1.83 9.17 -11.80
CA MET A 59 3.20 9.68 -11.98
C MET A 59 3.62 9.69 -13.44
N ASP A 60 4.50 10.62 -13.81
CA ASP A 60 5.26 10.60 -15.07
C ASP A 60 6.59 9.85 -14.90
N GLY A 61 7.28 9.58 -16.01
CA GLY A 61 8.59 8.94 -16.02
C GLY A 61 9.73 9.77 -15.40
N GLU A 62 9.47 11.00 -14.97
CA GLU A 62 10.43 11.87 -14.25
C GLU A 62 10.17 11.89 -12.74
N ALA A 63 9.32 10.98 -12.24
CA ALA A 63 8.92 10.87 -10.83
C ALA A 63 8.17 12.09 -10.29
N ASN A 64 7.40 12.78 -11.14
CA ASN A 64 6.49 13.83 -10.72
C ASN A 64 5.05 13.35 -10.74
N GLU A 65 4.25 13.86 -9.79
CA GLU A 65 2.79 13.70 -9.84
C GLU A 65 2.23 14.51 -11.01
N VAL A 66 1.40 13.85 -11.82
CA VAL A 66 0.81 14.43 -13.03
C VAL A 66 -0.51 15.11 -12.69
N PHE A 67 -0.68 16.35 -13.11
CA PHE A 67 -1.93 17.10 -12.99
C PHE A 67 -2.43 17.55 -14.36
N TYR A 68 -3.70 17.27 -14.65
CA TYR A 68 -4.38 17.71 -15.86
C TYR A 68 -4.87 19.15 -15.69
N GLU A 69 -4.36 20.06 -16.53
CA GLU A 69 -4.73 21.50 -16.50
C GLU A 69 -5.94 21.86 -17.38
N GLY A 70 -6.55 20.87 -18.05
CA GLY A 70 -7.71 21.10 -18.91
C GLY A 70 -9.03 21.16 -18.14
N THR A 71 -10.14 21.27 -18.87
CA THR A 71 -11.49 21.45 -18.28
C THR A 71 -12.35 20.19 -18.31
N GLU A 72 -11.84 19.07 -18.84
CA GLU A 72 -12.58 17.80 -18.89
C GLU A 72 -12.51 17.07 -17.55
N GLU A 73 -13.52 17.25 -16.70
CA GLU A 73 -13.59 16.65 -15.34
C GLU A 73 -13.58 15.11 -15.32
N ALA A 74 -13.89 14.46 -16.45
CA ALA A 74 -13.87 13.01 -16.55
C ALA A 74 -12.45 12.43 -16.69
N ILE A 75 -11.43 13.27 -16.90
CA ILE A 75 -10.02 12.83 -16.97
C ILE A 75 -9.45 12.85 -15.55
N PHE A 76 -8.91 11.72 -15.12
CA PHE A 76 -8.23 11.60 -13.83
C PHE A 76 -6.74 11.90 -13.95
N SER A 77 -6.24 12.66 -12.98
CA SER A 77 -4.82 12.97 -12.75
C SER A 77 -4.66 13.40 -11.29
N GLY A 78 -3.47 13.21 -10.73
CA GLY A 78 -3.13 13.55 -9.36
C GLY A 78 -3.24 12.33 -8.46
N SER A 79 -3.80 12.53 -7.27
CA SER A 79 -3.84 11.53 -6.22
C SER A 79 -5.26 11.07 -5.86
N TYR A 80 -5.34 9.88 -5.28
CA TYR A 80 -6.57 9.28 -4.81
C TYR A 80 -6.35 8.62 -3.45
N ASP A 81 -7.10 9.06 -2.44
CA ASP A 81 -7.08 8.46 -1.10
C ASP A 81 -7.76 7.09 -1.13
N VAL A 82 -6.95 6.03 -1.24
CA VAL A 82 -7.42 4.65 -1.30
C VAL A 82 -7.84 4.17 0.07
N MET A 83 -7.11 4.48 1.14
CA MET A 83 -7.51 4.18 2.51
C MET A 83 -7.03 5.27 3.44
N ASP A 84 -7.80 5.57 4.49
CA ASP A 84 -7.50 6.64 5.43
C ASP A 84 -7.54 6.11 6.87
N ASP A 85 -6.43 6.28 7.59
CA ASP A 85 -6.21 5.96 9.01
C ASP A 85 -6.86 4.67 9.52
N ILE A 86 -6.62 3.54 8.84
CA ILE A 86 -7.14 2.25 9.30
C ILE A 86 -6.22 1.60 10.34
N THR A 87 -6.77 1.39 11.54
CA THR A 87 -6.12 0.55 12.54
C THR A 87 -6.13 -0.92 12.11
N TYR A 88 -4.94 -1.52 12.04
CA TYR A 88 -4.75 -2.93 11.66
C TYR A 88 -4.23 -3.80 12.81
N PHE A 89 -3.75 -3.21 13.90
CA PHE A 89 -3.33 -3.95 15.09
C PHE A 89 -3.72 -3.21 16.37
N THR A 90 -4.11 -3.96 17.39
CA THR A 90 -4.49 -3.41 18.71
C THR A 90 -4.02 -4.36 19.80
N PHE A 91 -3.59 -3.82 20.93
CA PHE A 91 -3.26 -4.55 22.15
C PHE A 91 -3.91 -3.86 23.37
N SER A 92 -4.08 -4.59 24.46
CA SER A 92 -4.68 -4.01 25.67
C SER A 92 -3.70 -3.10 26.41
N SER A 93 -4.20 -2.07 27.08
CA SER A 93 -3.36 -1.17 27.89
C SER A 93 -2.67 -1.89 29.05
N GLU A 94 -3.27 -2.98 29.55
CA GLU A 94 -2.70 -3.82 30.63
C GLU A 94 -1.44 -4.56 30.19
N GLU A 95 -1.29 -4.81 28.88
CA GLU A 95 -0.17 -5.52 28.28
C GLU A 95 0.86 -4.58 27.64
N SER A 96 0.69 -3.25 27.78
CA SER A 96 1.48 -2.24 27.06
C SER A 96 2.99 -2.38 27.29
N ASP A 97 3.42 -2.48 28.55
CA ASP A 97 4.85 -2.60 28.85
C ASP A 97 5.45 -3.89 28.29
N GLU A 98 4.73 -5.01 28.39
CA GLU A 98 5.15 -6.29 27.83
C GLU A 98 5.21 -6.26 26.29
N PHE A 99 4.26 -5.56 25.67
CA PHE A 99 4.19 -5.39 24.22
C PHE A 99 5.37 -4.58 23.70
N TRP A 100 5.64 -3.40 24.27
CA TRP A 100 6.74 -2.56 23.82
C TRP A 100 8.10 -3.22 24.03
N ASP A 101 8.29 -3.89 25.18
CA ASP A 101 9.47 -4.71 25.44
C ASP A 101 9.68 -5.79 24.36
N PHE A 102 8.60 -6.43 23.93
CA PHE A 102 8.63 -7.43 22.86
C PHE A 102 8.93 -6.78 21.50
N TYR A 103 8.25 -5.67 21.19
CA TYR A 103 8.33 -4.99 19.90
C TYR A 103 9.75 -4.46 19.65
N GLU A 104 10.30 -3.71 20.60
CA GLU A 104 11.65 -3.15 20.51
C GLU A 104 12.74 -4.23 20.41
N LYS A 105 12.60 -5.35 21.15
CA LYS A 105 13.55 -6.47 21.08
C LYS A 105 13.55 -7.18 19.72
N ASN A 106 12.49 -7.04 18.93
CA ASN A 106 12.31 -7.73 17.66
C ASN A 106 12.16 -6.77 16.46
N ASP A 107 12.41 -5.48 16.65
CA ASP A 107 12.14 -4.38 15.71
C ASP A 107 12.43 -4.72 14.23
N ALA A 108 13.68 -5.03 13.89
CA ALA A 108 14.05 -5.35 12.50
C ALA A 108 13.26 -6.53 11.90
N LYS A 109 12.97 -7.56 12.70
CA LYS A 109 12.20 -8.74 12.22
C LYS A 109 10.72 -8.43 12.07
N LEU A 110 10.19 -7.57 12.95
CA LEU A 110 8.79 -7.15 12.89
C LEU A 110 8.57 -6.20 11.72
N SER A 111 9.49 -5.27 11.47
CA SER A 111 9.47 -4.38 10.31
C SER A 111 9.45 -5.17 8.99
N GLU A 112 10.40 -6.10 8.78
CA GLU A 112 10.41 -6.96 7.58
C GLU A 112 9.12 -7.77 7.42
N LEU A 113 8.62 -8.31 8.54
CA LEU A 113 7.38 -9.09 8.57
C LEU A 113 6.16 -8.23 8.20
N GLU A 114 6.05 -7.03 8.78
CA GLU A 114 4.93 -6.11 8.56
C GLU A 114 4.85 -5.66 7.12
N THR A 115 5.98 -5.17 6.58
CA THR A 115 6.12 -4.78 5.18
C THR A 115 5.63 -5.89 4.27
N LYS A 116 6.14 -7.11 4.47
CA LYS A 116 5.75 -8.27 3.68
C LYS A 116 4.25 -8.58 3.78
N VAL A 117 3.71 -8.63 5.00
CA VAL A 117 2.30 -8.98 5.22
C VAL A 117 1.35 -7.93 4.62
N ILE A 118 1.68 -6.66 4.76
CA ILE A 118 0.88 -5.55 4.19
C ILE A 118 0.93 -5.60 2.66
N VAL A 119 2.10 -5.78 2.03
CA VAL A 119 2.21 -5.91 0.56
C VAL A 119 1.46 -7.13 0.04
N GLU A 120 1.62 -8.29 0.69
CA GLU A 120 0.91 -9.52 0.29
C GLU A 120 -0.62 -9.34 0.39
N TRP A 121 -1.09 -8.67 1.44
CA TRP A 121 -2.50 -8.32 1.61
C TRP A 121 -2.99 -7.34 0.53
N PHE A 122 -2.23 -6.28 0.27
CA PHE A 122 -2.56 -5.27 -0.75
C PHE A 122 -2.62 -5.91 -2.14
N ALA A 123 -1.60 -6.66 -2.54
CA ALA A 123 -1.54 -7.34 -3.83
C ALA A 123 -2.70 -8.34 -4.01
N THR A 124 -3.07 -9.04 -2.93
CA THR A 124 -4.25 -9.92 -2.93
C THR A 124 -5.54 -9.13 -3.20
N CYS A 125 -5.70 -7.96 -2.58
CA CYS A 125 -6.87 -7.09 -2.78
C CYS A 125 -6.88 -6.46 -4.19
N TRP A 126 -5.73 -6.00 -4.67
CA TRP A 126 -5.52 -5.49 -6.03
C TRP A 126 -5.97 -6.50 -7.09
N ASN A 127 -5.54 -7.76 -6.95
CA ASN A 127 -5.93 -8.83 -7.86
C ASN A 127 -7.45 -9.07 -7.85
N LYS A 128 -8.08 -9.06 -6.66
CA LYS A 128 -9.54 -9.20 -6.52
C LYS A 128 -10.31 -7.99 -7.04
N ALA A 129 -9.69 -6.81 -7.08
CA ALA A 129 -10.26 -5.59 -7.64
C ALA A 129 -10.17 -5.53 -9.17
N GLY A 130 -9.54 -6.52 -9.81
CA GLY A 130 -9.32 -6.55 -11.26
C GLY A 130 -8.08 -5.77 -11.69
N GLY A 131 -7.17 -5.48 -10.76
CA GLY A 131 -5.95 -4.72 -10.99
C GLY A 131 -5.06 -5.25 -12.12
N MET A 132 -5.07 -6.55 -12.37
CA MET A 132 -4.34 -7.17 -13.49
C MET A 132 -4.85 -6.76 -14.88
N ASN A 133 -6.00 -6.08 -14.97
CA ASN A 133 -6.53 -5.54 -16.23
C ASN A 133 -6.15 -4.07 -16.44
N VAL A 134 -5.53 -3.41 -15.45
CA VAL A 134 -5.02 -2.05 -15.59
C VAL A 134 -3.84 -2.10 -16.55
N THR A 135 -3.79 -1.16 -17.50
CA THR A 135 -2.74 -1.13 -18.52
C THR A 135 -1.49 -0.39 -18.06
N LEU A 136 -1.65 0.55 -17.13
CA LEU A 136 -0.54 1.30 -16.55
C LEU A 136 0.26 0.39 -15.61
N PRO A 137 1.60 0.42 -15.67
CA PRO A 137 2.45 -0.10 -14.60
C PRO A 137 1.96 0.39 -13.25
N SER A 138 1.88 -0.52 -12.29
CA SER A 138 1.31 -0.25 -10.97
C SER A 138 2.21 -0.84 -9.90
N TYR A 139 2.57 -0.03 -8.91
CA TYR A 139 3.50 -0.39 -7.85
C TYR A 139 2.88 -0.10 -6.48
N VAL A 140 3.27 -0.87 -5.46
CA VAL A 140 3.00 -0.52 -4.07
C VAL A 140 4.31 -0.33 -3.32
N SER A 141 4.43 0.78 -2.61
CA SER A 141 5.63 1.21 -1.89
C SER A 141 5.26 1.62 -0.46
N PHE A 142 6.25 1.73 0.41
CA PHE A 142 6.09 2.41 1.70
C PHE A 142 6.70 3.80 1.59
N HIS A 143 6.11 4.77 2.27
CA HIS A 143 6.68 6.11 2.34
C HIS A 143 8.13 6.07 2.86
N ASP A 144 9.03 6.75 2.15
CA ASP A 144 10.49 6.79 2.39
C ASP A 144 11.25 5.46 2.22
N ASP A 145 10.64 4.41 1.67
CA ASP A 145 11.33 3.14 1.38
C ASP A 145 12.08 3.18 0.03
N ASN A 146 13.11 2.36 -0.11
CA ASN A 146 13.93 2.26 -1.32
C ASN A 146 13.51 1.09 -2.23
N GLU A 147 12.52 0.31 -1.83
CA GLU A 147 11.97 -0.81 -2.58
C GLU A 147 10.47 -0.60 -2.82
N CYS A 148 10.00 -1.11 -3.95
CA CYS A 148 8.58 -1.20 -4.25
C CYS A 148 8.23 -2.58 -4.80
N TYR A 149 6.96 -2.94 -4.71
CA TYR A 149 6.45 -4.19 -5.22
C TYR A 149 5.69 -3.93 -6.53
N ASP A 150 6.19 -4.54 -7.60
CA ASP A 150 5.57 -4.54 -8.92
C ASP A 150 4.32 -5.43 -8.90
N LEU A 151 3.14 -4.79 -8.97
CA LEU A 151 1.85 -5.46 -8.84
C LEU A 151 1.51 -6.34 -10.04
N HIS A 152 2.13 -6.10 -11.21
CA HIS A 152 1.88 -6.88 -12.42
C HIS A 152 2.75 -8.12 -12.48
N ASN A 153 4.03 -7.98 -12.13
CA ASN A 153 4.99 -9.08 -12.19
C ASN A 153 5.14 -9.85 -10.87
N GLY A 154 4.61 -9.31 -9.77
CA GLY A 154 4.62 -9.95 -8.46
C GLY A 154 6.01 -10.08 -7.85
N LYS A 155 6.86 -9.06 -8.02
CA LYS A 155 8.26 -9.04 -7.58
C LYS A 155 8.61 -7.73 -6.88
N TRP A 156 9.55 -7.81 -5.94
CA TRP A 156 10.20 -6.63 -5.38
C TRP A 156 11.25 -6.11 -6.36
N ILE A 157 11.32 -4.79 -6.50
CA ILE A 157 12.32 -4.06 -7.29
C ILE A 157 12.81 -2.85 -6.48
N SER A 158 13.94 -2.25 -6.90
CA SER A 158 14.33 -0.97 -6.31
C SER A 158 13.39 0.15 -6.76
N ASP A 159 13.22 1.18 -5.95
CA ASP A 159 12.37 2.34 -6.29
C ASP A 159 12.84 3.04 -7.57
N GLY A 160 14.15 3.02 -7.83
CA GLY A 160 14.71 3.56 -9.06
C GLY A 160 14.33 2.78 -10.31
N ASP A 161 14.24 1.45 -10.20
CA ASP A 161 14.01 0.58 -11.37
C ASP A 161 12.64 0.81 -12.02
N ARG A 162 11.62 1.26 -11.26
CA ARG A 162 10.27 1.49 -11.79
C ARG A 162 10.19 2.60 -12.86
N TRP A 163 11.23 3.41 -12.98
CA TRP A 163 11.32 4.55 -13.91
C TRP A 163 12.08 4.24 -15.21
N PHE A 164 12.74 3.08 -15.30
CA PHE A 164 13.68 2.77 -16.40
C PHE A 164 13.26 1.60 -17.30
N ASP A 165 11.99 1.21 -17.29
CA ASP A 165 11.44 0.15 -18.16
C ASP A 165 11.06 0.63 -19.57
#